data_AF-A0A8E2JN25-F1
#
_entry.id   AF-A0A8E2JN25-F1
#
_cell.length_a   1.000
_cell.length_b   1.000
_cell.length_c   1.000
_cell.angle_alpha   90.00
_cell.angle_beta   90.00
_cell.angle_gamma   90.00
#
_symmetry.space_group_name_H-M   'P 1'
#
loop_
_entity.id
_entity.type
_entity.pdbx_description
1 polymer ?
#
loop_
_entity_poly.entity_id
_entity_poly.type
_entity_poly.pdbx_seq_one_letter_code
_entity_poly.pdbx_strand_id
1 'polypeptide(L)'
;MQLPVSLSAINSQAPLTSPVARKLNYPRLDASTGRSIDLDPSKGRDLVRGLAQLNSLISRNKVRADFNKQRFHERPGLKRKRLKSQRWRKRFKEGFREVVGRVSALTRKGW
;
A
#
# COMPACT_ATOMS: atom_id res chain seq x y z
N MET A 1 -46.77 -44.98 45.59
CA MET A 1 -46.96 -44.92 44.12
C MET A 1 -46.14 -43.75 43.60
N GLN A 2 -45.02 -44.06 42.93
CA GLN A 2 -44.04 -43.10 42.41
C GLN A 2 -44.58 -42.17 41.29
N LEU A 3 -44.05 -40.94 41.27
CA LEU A 3 -44.00 -39.96 40.17
C LEU A 3 -43.11 -40.51 39.01
N PRO A 4 -43.17 -40.04 37.72
CA PRO A 4 -42.82 -38.66 37.36
C PRO A 4 -43.47 -38.00 36.11
N VAL A 5 -43.45 -36.66 36.21
CA VAL A 5 -43.42 -35.59 35.20
C VAL A 5 -42.76 -35.99 33.86
N SER A 6 -43.44 -35.77 32.73
CA SER A 6 -42.80 -35.80 31.41
C SER A 6 -42.59 -34.38 30.88
N LEU A 7 -41.33 -33.93 30.98
CA LEU A 7 -40.78 -32.78 30.28
C LEU A 7 -40.77 -33.07 28.78
N SER A 8 -41.73 -32.54 28.02
CA SER A 8 -41.62 -32.48 26.57
C SER A 8 -40.59 -31.41 26.19
N ALA A 9 -39.34 -31.86 26.13
CA ALA A 9 -38.19 -31.32 25.40
C ALA A 9 -38.29 -29.84 24.98
N ILE A 10 -37.65 -28.99 25.79
CA ILE A 10 -37.03 -27.75 25.30
C ILE A 10 -36.06 -28.19 24.20
N ASN A 11 -36.46 -28.05 22.94
CA ASN A 11 -35.59 -28.31 21.80
C ASN A 11 -34.57 -27.17 21.70
N SER A 12 -33.57 -27.22 22.57
CA SER A 12 -32.35 -26.41 22.51
C SER A 12 -31.49 -26.92 21.36
N GLN A 13 -31.90 -26.68 20.12
CA GLN A 13 -30.97 -26.68 19.01
C GLN A 13 -30.61 -25.23 18.73
N ALA A 14 -29.70 -24.71 19.55
CA ALA A 14 -28.78 -23.70 19.06
C ALA A 14 -28.19 -24.25 17.75
N PRO A 15 -28.19 -23.51 16.64
CA PRO A 15 -27.48 -23.98 15.47
C PRO A 15 -26.02 -24.10 15.89
N LEU A 16 -25.52 -25.33 15.95
CA LEU A 16 -24.09 -25.62 15.89
C LEU A 16 -23.62 -25.27 14.47
N THR A 17 -23.77 -24.00 14.06
CA THR A 17 -22.84 -23.43 13.12
C THR A 17 -21.54 -23.36 13.91
N SER A 18 -20.81 -24.46 13.84
CA SER A 18 -19.39 -24.48 14.12
C SER A 18 -18.83 -23.15 13.59
N PRO A 19 -18.01 -22.41 14.34
CA PRO A 19 -17.19 -21.36 13.78
C PRO A 19 -16.16 -22.04 12.88
N VAL A 20 -16.63 -22.74 11.84
CA VAL A 20 -15.86 -23.34 10.76
C VAL A 20 -15.05 -22.18 10.26
N ALA A 21 -13.76 -22.27 10.58
CA ALA A 21 -12.75 -21.26 10.37
C ALA A 21 -13.14 -20.40 9.17
N ARG A 22 -13.48 -19.13 9.39
CA ARG A 22 -13.66 -18.17 8.29
C ARG A 22 -12.42 -18.36 7.43
N LYS A 23 -12.58 -19.01 6.28
CA LYS A 23 -11.46 -19.35 5.40
C LYS A 23 -10.80 -18.01 5.13
N LEU A 24 -9.62 -17.78 5.70
CA LEU A 24 -8.90 -16.54 5.51
C LEU A 24 -8.63 -16.49 4.01
N ASN A 25 -9.42 -15.68 3.29
CA ASN A 25 -9.25 -15.48 1.87
C ASN A 25 -8.05 -14.56 1.72
N TYR A 26 -6.86 -15.15 1.85
CA TYR A 26 -5.62 -14.43 1.61
C TYR A 26 -5.62 -14.01 0.14
N PRO A 27 -5.38 -12.72 -0.15
CA PRO A 27 -5.24 -12.30 -1.53
C PRO A 27 -4.10 -13.09 -2.17
N ARG A 28 -4.24 -13.41 -3.46
CA ARG A 28 -3.14 -14.03 -4.22
C ARG A 28 -1.92 -13.12 -4.12
N LEU A 29 -0.83 -13.64 -3.57
CA LEU A 29 0.43 -12.94 -3.42
C LEU A 29 1.30 -13.22 -4.65
N ASP A 30 1.28 -12.29 -5.60
CA ASP A 30 2.04 -12.34 -6.84
C ASP A 30 2.69 -10.97 -7.09
N ALA A 31 3.56 -10.88 -8.10
CA ALA A 31 4.17 -9.62 -8.54
C ALA A 31 3.12 -8.57 -8.95
N SER A 32 1.89 -8.97 -9.21
CA SER A 32 0.74 -8.11 -9.52
C SER A 32 0.08 -7.50 -8.29
N THR A 33 0.17 -8.12 -7.11
CA THR A 33 -0.53 -7.68 -5.88
C THR A 33 -0.19 -6.24 -5.50
N GLY A 34 1.08 -5.85 -5.62
CA GLY A 34 1.55 -4.49 -5.35
C GLY A 34 1.31 -3.49 -6.48
N ARG A 35 0.54 -3.84 -7.52
CA ARG A 35 0.20 -3.01 -8.68
C ARG A 35 -1.28 -3.14 -9.07
N SER A 36 -2.11 -3.65 -8.17
CA SER A 36 -3.55 -3.80 -8.34
C SER A 36 -4.30 -2.88 -7.38
N ILE A 37 -5.48 -2.42 -7.79
CA ILE A 37 -6.37 -1.59 -6.98
C ILE A 37 -7.79 -2.12 -7.17
N ASP A 38 -8.47 -2.42 -6.06
CA ASP A 38 -9.86 -2.81 -6.08
C ASP A 38 -10.76 -1.57 -6.22
N LEU A 39 -11.61 -1.60 -7.24
CA LEU A 39 -12.64 -0.60 -7.47
C LEU A 39 -13.87 -0.93 -6.61
N ASP A 40 -14.32 0.06 -5.87
CA ASP A 40 -15.51 -0.03 -5.02
C ASP A 40 -16.32 1.24 -5.22
N PRO A 41 -17.36 1.21 -6.09
CA PRO A 41 -18.20 2.37 -6.37
C PRO A 41 -18.85 2.96 -5.11
N SER A 42 -19.22 2.10 -4.15
CA SER A 42 -19.82 2.52 -2.88
C SER A 42 -18.88 3.34 -2.01
N LYS A 43 -17.56 3.18 -2.20
CA LYS A 43 -16.51 3.98 -1.54
C LYS A 43 -16.02 5.15 -2.39
N GLY A 44 -16.71 5.50 -3.47
CA GLY A 44 -16.35 6.59 -4.38
C GLY A 44 -15.04 6.34 -5.14
N ARG A 45 -14.71 5.06 -5.37
CA ARG A 45 -13.56 4.64 -6.19
C ARG A 45 -14.03 4.32 -7.61
N ASP A 46 -14.38 5.38 -8.33
CA ASP A 46 -14.73 5.29 -9.75
C ASP A 46 -13.51 4.92 -10.59
N LEU A 47 -13.74 4.42 -11.81
CA LEU A 47 -12.68 3.99 -12.72
C LEU A 47 -11.58 5.06 -12.91
N VAL A 48 -11.97 6.31 -13.13
CA VAL A 48 -11.03 7.43 -13.34
C VAL A 48 -10.14 7.65 -12.12
N ARG A 49 -10.74 7.64 -10.92
CA ARG A 49 -10.00 7.77 -9.65
C ARG A 49 -9.10 6.56 -9.42
N GLY A 50 -9.56 5.35 -9.72
CA GLY A 50 -8.78 4.13 -9.65
C GLY A 50 -7.54 4.16 -10.55
N LEU A 51 -7.68 4.63 -11.80
CA LEU A 51 -6.55 4.80 -12.72
C LEU A 51 -5.54 5.84 -12.22
N ALA A 52 -6.01 6.97 -11.67
CA ALA A 52 -5.12 7.97 -11.07
C ALA A 52 -4.36 7.42 -9.85
N GLN A 53 -5.05 6.68 -8.98
CA GLN A 53 -4.44 6.00 -7.84
C GLN A 53 -3.41 4.96 -8.29
N LEU A 54 -3.72 4.19 -9.34
CA LEU A 54 -2.83 3.19 -9.91
C LEU A 54 -1.56 3.84 -10.47
N ASN A 55 -1.70 4.94 -11.21
CA ASN A 55 -0.57 5.71 -11.73
C ASN A 55 0.33 6.25 -10.62
N SER A 56 -0.26 6.78 -9.53
CA SER A 56 0.49 7.23 -8.35
C SER A 56 1.23 6.06 -7.68
N LEU A 57 0.56 4.91 -7.55
CA LEU A 57 1.13 3.70 -6.96
C LEU A 57 2.34 3.19 -7.77
N ILE A 58 2.18 3.04 -9.09
CA ILE A 58 3.26 2.62 -10.01
C ILE A 58 4.44 3.60 -9.96
N SER A 59 4.16 4.91 -9.85
CA SER A 59 5.18 5.96 -9.77
C SER A 59 5.97 5.91 -8.46
N ARG A 60 5.30 5.68 -7.32
CA ARG A 60 5.95 5.49 -6.01
C ARG A 60 6.87 4.27 -6.00
N ASN A 61 6.41 3.18 -6.63
CA ASN A 61 7.19 1.95 -6.79
C ASN A 61 8.28 2.04 -7.87
N LYS A 62 8.35 3.14 -8.64
CA LYS A 62 9.37 3.41 -9.66
C LYS A 62 9.48 2.37 -10.78
N VAL A 63 8.41 1.61 -11.03
CA VAL A 63 8.38 0.49 -12.00
C VAL A 63 8.86 0.92 -13.38
N ARG A 64 8.36 2.05 -13.89
CA ARG A 64 8.77 2.61 -15.20
C ARG A 64 10.27 2.93 -15.25
N ALA A 65 10.81 3.51 -14.18
CA ALA A 65 12.22 3.87 -14.12
C ALA A 65 13.12 2.64 -14.06
N ASP A 66 12.67 1.57 -13.40
CA ASP A 66 13.43 0.32 -13.31
C ASP A 66 13.36 -0.48 -14.61
N PHE A 67 12.20 -0.53 -15.25
CA PHE A 67 12.04 -1.08 -16.60
C PHE A 67 13.01 -0.41 -17.60
N ASN A 68 13.06 0.93 -17.61
CA ASN A 68 13.96 1.66 -18.51
C ASN A 68 15.45 1.39 -18.23
N LYS A 69 15.82 1.17 -16.96
CA LYS A 69 17.22 0.81 -16.60
C LYS A 69 17.56 -0.62 -16.94
N GLN A 70 16.59 -1.53 -16.89
CA GLN A 70 16.78 -2.95 -17.21
C GLN A 70 16.88 -3.21 -18.72
N ARG A 71 16.44 -2.27 -19.55
CA ARG A 71 16.49 -2.37 -21.02
C ARG A 71 17.90 -2.69 -21.56
N PHE A 72 18.95 -2.22 -20.88
CA PHE A 72 20.34 -2.49 -21.25
C PHE A 72 21.18 -2.84 -20.02
N HIS A 73 22.20 -3.69 -20.22
CA HIS A 73 23.15 -4.01 -19.16
C HIS A 73 23.98 -2.77 -18.75
N GLU A 74 23.90 -2.39 -17.47
CA GLU A 74 24.76 -1.37 -16.88
C GLU A 74 25.91 -2.03 -16.10
N ARG A 75 27.16 -1.74 -16.50
CA ARG A 75 28.36 -2.20 -15.79
C ARG A 75 28.32 -1.79 -14.31
N PRO A 76 28.78 -2.65 -13.37
CA PRO A 76 28.68 -2.37 -11.94
C PRO A 76 29.42 -1.09 -11.50
N GLY A 77 30.55 -0.76 -12.15
CA GLY A 77 31.29 0.47 -11.89
C GLY A 77 30.52 1.73 -12.29
N LEU A 78 29.87 1.72 -13.46
CA LEU A 78 29.03 2.83 -13.92
C LEU A 78 27.81 3.00 -13.00
N LYS A 79 27.17 1.89 -12.62
CA LYS A 79 26.06 1.87 -11.66
C LYS A 79 26.43 2.52 -10.33
N ARG A 80 27.60 2.21 -9.76
CA ARG A 80 28.10 2.80 -8.51
C ARG A 80 28.30 4.31 -8.64
N LYS A 81 28.93 4.79 -9.72
CA LYS A 81 29.13 6.22 -10.00
C LYS A 81 27.79 6.96 -10.14
N ARG A 82 26.85 6.40 -10.89
CA ARG A 82 25.50 6.93 -11.05
C ARG A 82 24.76 7.02 -9.72
N LEU A 83 24.76 5.95 -8.93
CA LEU A 83 24.09 5.93 -7.62
C LEU A 83 24.70 6.95 -6.64
N LYS A 84 26.02 7.11 -6.61
CA LYS A 84 26.69 8.14 -5.81
C LYS A 84 26.22 9.54 -6.20
N SER A 85 26.23 9.87 -7.50
CA SER A 85 25.76 11.16 -8.02
C SER A 85 24.27 11.40 -7.74
N GLN A 86 23.41 10.39 -7.90
CA GLN A 86 21.96 10.52 -7.63
C GLN A 86 21.67 10.77 -6.15
N ARG A 87 22.35 10.05 -5.25
CA ARG A 87 22.19 10.23 -3.79
C ARG A 87 22.66 11.61 -3.36
N TRP A 88 23.80 12.08 -3.89
CA TRP A 88 24.30 13.42 -3.58
C TRP A 88 23.33 14.51 -4.04
N ARG A 89 22.84 14.45 -5.28
CA ARG A 89 21.84 15.41 -5.79
C ARG A 89 20.56 15.43 -4.96
N LYS A 90 20.10 14.27 -4.49
CA LYS A 90 18.93 14.17 -3.62
C LYS A 90 19.16 14.91 -2.30
N ARG A 91 20.27 14.63 -1.61
CA ARG A 91 20.62 15.27 -0.33
C ARG A 91 20.86 16.77 -0.49
N PHE A 92 21.55 17.17 -1.56
CA PHE A 92 21.77 18.58 -1.88
C PHE A 92 20.44 19.31 -2.08
N LYS A 93 19.52 18.74 -2.86
CA LYS A 93 18.18 19.31 -3.06
C LYS A 93 17.40 19.43 -1.75
N GLU A 94 17.47 18.44 -0.88
CA GLU A 94 16.82 18.47 0.44
C GLU A 94 17.37 19.62 1.30
N GLY A 95 18.69 19.68 1.50
CA GLY A 95 19.32 20.77 2.26
C GLY A 95 19.11 22.15 1.65
N PHE A 96 19.13 22.27 0.30
CA PHE A 96 18.84 23.54 -0.37
C PHE A 96 17.40 24.02 -0.11
N ARG A 97 16.42 23.12 -0.13
CA ARG A 97 15.02 23.47 0.18
C ARG A 97 14.86 23.92 1.63
N GLU A 98 15.58 23.31 2.56
CA GLU A 98 15.59 23.71 3.98
C GLU A 98 16.17 25.12 4.15
N VAL A 99 17.29 25.43 3.50
CA VAL A 99 17.90 26.76 3.56
C VAL A 99 16.95 27.82 2.97
N VAL A 100 16.37 27.58 1.79
CA VAL A 100 15.40 28.50 1.18
C VAL A 100 14.17 28.68 2.07
N GLY A 101 13.68 27.61 2.70
CA GLY A 101 12.59 27.67 3.65
C GLY A 101 12.94 28.52 4.88
N ARG A 102 14.18 28.40 5.39
CA ARG A 102 14.68 29.22 6.50
C ARG A 102 14.78 30.69 6.12
N VAL A 103 15.32 31.00 4.94
CA VAL A 103 15.38 32.38 4.40
C VAL A 103 13.97 32.95 4.31
N SER A 104 13.03 32.24 3.70
CA SER A 104 11.63 32.69 3.61
C SER A 104 10.99 32.92 4.98
N ALA A 105 11.34 32.11 5.99
CA ALA A 105 10.86 32.29 7.35
C ALA A 105 11.47 33.50 8.06
N LEU A 106 12.73 33.83 7.80
CA LEU A 106 13.40 35.03 8.31
C LEU A 106 12.83 36.30 7.67
N THR A 107 12.70 36.29 6.34
CA THR A 107 12.11 37.41 5.58
C THR A 107 10.69 37.72 6.06
N ARG A 108 9.86 36.69 6.32
CA ARG A 108 8.51 36.87 6.88
C ARG A 108 8.50 37.45 8.30
N LYS A 109 9.57 37.24 9.07
CA LYS A 109 9.74 37.81 10.41
C LYS A 109 10.33 39.23 10.37
N GLY A 110 10.73 39.73 9.19
CA GLY A 110 11.36 41.03 9.03
C GLY A 110 12.88 41.03 9.22
N TRP A 111 13.53 39.86 9.20
CA TRP A 111 14.98 39.71 9.16
C TRP A 111 15.48 39.58 7.72
#